data_AF-A0A7H0LLW8-F1
#
_entry.id   AF-A0A7H0LLW8-F1
#
_cell.length_a   1.000
_cell.length_b   1.000
_cell.length_c   1.000
_cell.angle_alpha   90.00
_cell.angle_beta   90.00
_cell.angle_gamma   90.00
#
_symmetry.space_group_name_H-M   'P 1'
#
loop_
_entity.id
_entity.type
_entity.pdbx_description
1 polymer ?
#
loop_
_entity_poly.entity_id
_entity_poly.type
_entity_poly.pdbx_seq_one_letter_code
_entity_poly.pdbx_strand_id
1 'polypeptide(L)'
;MHADFPKLFSEISTDGAQRDLRWAGIEAFAGTYTKARVEMLARLAFDTKPPPGGHQQEDLATALGAFHKVFLDADPSIEQGKRQDQILSAAALMRYFATKSTAAMVVTTTACGGARKAQLPIDFVTAAENALSLLAANRRRRPDLNKVKVEAPEVEYELDFSEAQPSSPTTFQGVFDQIANAVDQAFADLVAKFNKSTELLIDAGKKADEELDMLSWVFGQRAQLPDEAFADVPANQKPLVFARDLASLTTIYPGPNSVPALLSRAGVKSTGKLSIVDAVNAVSDRWTAAVLKDRSPSPATTPIHFALAKRQETGAGDEWTAGWSAITGIEPGAALPPIALAELFYREILWLR
;
A
#
# COMPACT_ATOMS: atom_id res chain seq x y z
N MET A 1 13.75 14.92 -7.47
CA MET A 1 13.88 13.88 -8.51
C MET A 1 14.60 12.67 -7.90
N HIS A 2 14.02 11.46 -7.96
CA HIS A 2 14.67 10.19 -7.58
C HIS A 2 15.94 9.93 -8.42
N ALA A 3 16.95 9.29 -7.82
CA ALA A 3 18.26 9.10 -8.44
C ALA A 3 18.24 8.26 -9.74
N ASP A 4 17.27 7.36 -9.87
CA ASP A 4 17.12 6.49 -11.04
C ASP A 4 16.31 7.10 -12.20
N PHE A 5 15.69 8.28 -12.03
CA PHE A 5 14.90 8.88 -13.11
C PHE A 5 15.72 9.17 -14.36
N PRO A 6 16.93 9.74 -14.30
CA PRO A 6 17.72 9.97 -15.52
C PRO A 6 17.96 8.69 -16.34
N LYS A 7 18.12 7.55 -15.67
CA LYS A 7 18.28 6.23 -16.33
C LYS A 7 16.97 5.78 -16.96
N LEU A 8 15.85 5.92 -16.24
CA LEU A 8 14.53 5.52 -16.70
C LEU A 8 14.10 6.28 -17.97
N PHE A 9 14.43 7.57 -18.05
CA PHE A 9 14.06 8.44 -19.17
C PHE A 9 15.01 8.41 -20.37
N SER A 10 16.18 7.78 -20.24
CA SER A 10 17.22 7.78 -21.28
C SER A 10 16.77 7.18 -22.61
N GLU A 11 15.74 6.34 -22.61
CA GLU A 11 15.20 5.69 -23.81
C GLU A 11 14.10 6.48 -24.51
N ILE A 12 13.40 7.38 -23.82
CA ILE A 12 12.22 8.04 -24.37
C ILE A 12 12.42 9.53 -24.60
N SER A 13 13.34 10.17 -23.90
CA SER A 13 13.60 11.61 -24.02
C SER A 13 14.92 11.89 -24.72
N THR A 14 14.90 12.79 -25.69
CA THR A 14 16.09 13.13 -26.50
C THR A 14 16.99 14.16 -25.82
N ASP A 15 16.46 14.99 -24.92
CA ASP A 15 17.20 16.04 -24.23
C ASP A 15 16.73 16.28 -22.77
N GLY A 16 17.29 17.30 -22.11
CA GLY A 16 16.90 17.70 -20.76
C GLY A 16 15.51 18.35 -20.67
N ALA A 17 15.14 19.18 -21.65
CA ALA A 17 13.89 19.93 -21.63
C ALA A 17 12.67 19.01 -21.76
N GLN A 18 12.73 18.02 -22.64
CA GLN A 18 11.68 16.99 -22.74
C GLN A 18 11.55 16.17 -21.46
N ARG A 19 12.67 15.89 -20.77
CA ARG A 19 12.62 15.19 -19.47
C ARG A 19 11.91 16.02 -18.41
N ASP A 20 12.15 17.32 -18.37
CA ASP A 20 11.50 18.21 -17.41
C ASP A 20 9.99 18.33 -17.66
N LEU A 21 9.55 18.44 -18.92
CA LEU A 21 8.12 18.45 -19.27
C LEU A 21 7.42 17.16 -18.84
N ARG A 22 8.02 16.00 -19.12
CA ARG A 22 7.46 14.70 -18.75
C ARG A 22 7.51 14.48 -17.24
N TRP A 23 8.51 15.02 -16.55
CA TRP A 23 8.54 15.02 -15.09
C TRP A 23 7.39 15.84 -14.51
N ALA A 24 7.12 17.03 -15.05
CA ALA A 24 5.95 17.82 -14.66
C ALA A 24 4.64 17.06 -14.89
N GLY A 25 4.52 16.32 -15.99
CA GLY A 25 3.41 15.39 -16.23
C GLY A 25 3.26 14.32 -15.15
N ILE A 26 4.37 13.72 -14.69
CA ILE A 26 4.34 12.76 -13.57
C ILE A 26 3.87 13.44 -12.29
N GLU A 27 4.39 14.61 -11.96
CA GLU A 27 4.01 15.32 -10.73
C GLU A 27 2.53 15.69 -10.74
N ALA A 28 2.03 16.18 -11.88
CA ALA A 28 0.62 16.47 -12.09
C ALA A 28 -0.25 15.21 -11.95
N PHE A 29 0.14 14.09 -12.60
CA PHE A 29 -0.61 12.85 -12.51
C PHE A 29 -0.59 12.25 -11.10
N ALA A 30 0.57 12.27 -10.44
CA ALA A 30 0.77 11.73 -9.10
C ALA A 30 0.08 12.55 -7.99
N GLY A 31 -0.46 13.73 -8.31
CA GLY A 31 -1.24 14.56 -7.38
C GLY A 31 -2.55 13.91 -6.92
N THR A 32 -3.09 12.92 -7.63
CA THR A 32 -4.31 12.20 -7.22
C THR A 32 -4.07 10.70 -7.20
N TYR A 33 -4.33 10.07 -6.05
CA TYR A 33 -4.11 8.66 -5.81
C TYR A 33 -5.44 7.88 -5.78
N THR A 34 -5.59 6.85 -6.61
CA THR A 34 -6.72 5.89 -6.57
C THR A 34 -6.24 4.47 -6.82
N LYS A 35 -6.99 3.45 -6.36
CA LYS A 35 -6.64 2.04 -6.61
C LYS A 35 -6.57 1.74 -8.12
N ALA A 36 -7.54 2.23 -8.89
CA ALA A 36 -7.59 2.07 -10.35
C ALA A 36 -6.36 2.68 -11.06
N ARG A 37 -5.86 3.85 -10.62
CA ARG A 37 -4.64 4.44 -11.19
C ARG A 37 -3.43 3.57 -10.94
N VAL A 38 -3.22 3.10 -9.70
CA VAL A 38 -2.07 2.26 -9.37
C VAL A 38 -2.12 0.93 -10.12
N GLU A 39 -3.29 0.30 -10.20
CA GLU A 39 -3.56 -0.90 -10.99
C GLU A 39 -3.22 -0.68 -12.47
N MET A 40 -3.75 0.39 -13.07
CA MET A 40 -3.50 0.74 -14.48
C MET A 40 -2.00 0.94 -14.74
N LEU A 41 -1.30 1.69 -13.89
CA LEU A 41 0.14 1.90 -14.04
C LEU A 41 0.93 0.60 -13.92
N ALA A 42 0.56 -0.28 -13.00
CA ALA A 42 1.24 -1.57 -12.83
C ALA A 42 1.05 -2.45 -14.07
N ARG A 43 -0.15 -2.43 -14.65
CA ARG A 43 -0.44 -3.14 -15.90
C ARG A 43 0.39 -2.62 -17.07
N LEU A 44 0.52 -1.30 -17.19
CA LEU A 44 1.37 -0.68 -18.21
C LEU A 44 2.84 -1.06 -17.99
N ALA A 45 3.37 -0.88 -16.77
CA ALA A 45 4.79 -1.11 -16.46
C ALA A 45 5.23 -2.57 -16.68
N PHE A 46 4.35 -3.53 -16.42
CA PHE A 46 4.60 -4.97 -16.61
C PHE A 46 4.05 -5.53 -17.92
N ASP A 47 3.44 -4.70 -18.77
CA ASP A 47 2.85 -5.13 -20.03
C ASP A 47 1.81 -6.27 -19.89
N THR A 48 0.99 -6.21 -18.84
CA THR A 48 -0.04 -7.22 -18.61
C THR A 48 -1.31 -6.85 -19.35
N LYS A 49 -1.91 -7.81 -20.05
CA LYS A 49 -3.15 -7.58 -20.81
C LYS A 49 -4.35 -7.37 -19.88
N PRO A 50 -5.29 -6.47 -20.22
CA PRO A 50 -6.59 -6.44 -19.55
C PRO A 50 -7.36 -7.74 -19.84
N PRO A 51 -7.99 -8.38 -18.84
CA PRO A 51 -8.82 -9.56 -19.08
C PRO A 51 -10.04 -9.17 -19.94
N PRO A 52 -10.53 -10.04 -20.84
CA PRO A 52 -11.77 -9.79 -21.57
C PRO A 52 -12.97 -9.77 -20.60
N GLY A 53 -13.79 -8.71 -20.66
CA GLY A 53 -15.04 -8.60 -19.89
C GLY A 53 -14.92 -8.42 -18.36
N GLY A 54 -13.82 -7.85 -17.86
CA GLY A 54 -13.57 -7.75 -16.41
C GLY A 54 -14.27 -6.58 -15.70
N HIS A 55 -14.63 -6.79 -14.42
CA HIS A 55 -14.96 -5.71 -13.50
C HIS A 55 -13.76 -4.75 -13.35
N GLN A 56 -14.01 -3.44 -13.28
CA GLN A 56 -13.01 -2.32 -13.27
C GLN A 56 -12.48 -1.87 -14.65
N GLN A 57 -12.91 -2.44 -15.78
CA GLN A 57 -12.43 -1.97 -17.09
C GLN A 57 -12.73 -0.49 -17.36
N GLU A 58 -13.89 0.03 -16.95
CA GLU A 58 -14.25 1.43 -17.14
C GLU A 58 -13.38 2.38 -16.30
N ASP A 59 -13.13 2.05 -15.03
CA ASP A 59 -12.26 2.84 -14.16
C ASP A 59 -10.81 2.83 -14.66
N LEU A 60 -10.33 1.69 -15.14
CA LEU A 60 -8.98 1.56 -15.71
C LEU A 60 -8.86 2.32 -17.04
N ALA A 61 -9.88 2.25 -17.91
CA ALA A 61 -9.91 3.02 -19.15
C ALA A 61 -9.96 4.53 -18.88
N THR A 62 -10.74 4.96 -17.88
CA THR A 62 -10.79 6.35 -17.42
C THR A 62 -9.43 6.80 -16.87
N ALA A 63 -8.79 5.97 -16.06
CA ALA A 63 -7.45 6.24 -15.53
C ALA A 63 -6.40 6.34 -16.64
N LEU A 64 -6.47 5.47 -17.66
CA LEU A 64 -5.58 5.47 -18.82
C LEU A 64 -5.77 6.73 -19.68
N GLY A 65 -7.02 7.10 -19.97
CA GLY A 65 -7.32 8.33 -20.71
C GLY A 65 -6.83 9.58 -19.97
N ALA A 66 -7.01 9.64 -18.64
CA ALA A 66 -6.47 10.72 -17.82
C ALA A 66 -4.94 10.73 -17.81
N PHE A 67 -4.29 9.56 -17.79
CA PHE A 67 -2.85 9.42 -17.88
C PHE A 67 -2.33 10.00 -19.19
N HIS A 68 -2.83 9.52 -20.34
CA HIS A 68 -2.42 10.03 -21.64
C HIS A 68 -2.67 11.53 -21.81
N LYS A 69 -3.81 12.03 -21.32
CA LYS A 69 -4.14 13.46 -21.37
C LYS A 69 -3.12 14.32 -20.61
N VAL A 70 -2.77 13.95 -19.36
CA VAL A 70 -1.82 14.74 -18.56
C VAL A 70 -0.45 14.83 -19.25
N PHE A 71 0.00 13.77 -19.90
CA PHE A 71 1.28 13.78 -20.61
C PHE A 71 1.22 14.56 -21.93
N LEU A 72 0.11 14.48 -22.66
CA LEU A 72 -0.08 15.28 -23.88
C LEU A 72 -0.18 16.78 -23.57
N ASP A 73 -0.85 17.14 -22.48
CA ASP A 73 -0.97 18.54 -22.03
C ASP A 73 0.40 19.08 -21.58
N ALA A 74 1.26 18.25 -20.99
CA ALA A 74 2.59 18.63 -20.52
C ALA A 74 3.66 18.65 -21.65
N ASP A 75 3.61 17.69 -22.57
CA ASP A 75 4.53 17.54 -23.69
C ASP A 75 3.73 17.27 -24.98
N PRO A 76 3.37 18.31 -25.75
CA PRO A 76 2.65 18.13 -27.02
C PRO A 76 3.43 17.35 -28.09
N SER A 77 4.75 17.19 -27.92
CA SER A 77 5.59 16.40 -28.83
C SER A 77 5.61 14.90 -28.49
N ILE A 78 4.86 14.50 -27.46
CA ILE A 78 4.85 13.13 -26.98
C ILE A 78 4.21 12.17 -27.99
N GLU A 79 4.97 11.19 -28.47
CA GLU A 79 4.42 10.11 -29.27
C GLU A 79 3.73 9.09 -28.36
N GLN A 80 2.52 8.67 -28.70
CA GLN A 80 1.86 7.59 -27.98
C GLN A 80 2.48 6.26 -28.39
N GLY A 81 2.93 5.49 -27.40
CA GLY A 81 3.58 4.22 -27.66
C GLY A 81 3.65 3.34 -26.42
N LYS A 82 3.51 2.04 -26.64
CA LYS A 82 3.56 1.03 -25.58
C LYS A 82 4.81 1.14 -24.70
N ARG A 83 5.98 1.38 -25.30
CA ARG A 83 7.26 1.54 -24.59
C ARG A 83 7.27 2.80 -23.72
N GLN A 84 6.70 3.88 -24.25
CA GLN A 84 6.61 5.15 -23.55
C GLN A 84 5.69 5.03 -22.34
N ASP A 85 4.52 4.42 -22.51
CA ASP A 85 3.58 4.15 -21.43
C ASP A 85 4.20 3.28 -20.32
N GLN A 86 4.99 2.26 -20.68
CA GLN A 86 5.73 1.44 -19.71
C GLN A 86 6.68 2.27 -18.84
N ILE A 87 7.49 3.13 -19.47
CA ILE A 87 8.52 3.92 -18.77
C ILE A 87 7.87 5.01 -17.90
N LEU A 88 6.89 5.74 -18.45
CA LEU A 88 6.17 6.79 -17.73
C LEU A 88 5.34 6.21 -16.58
N SER A 89 4.74 5.03 -16.77
CA SER A 89 3.96 4.39 -15.71
C SER A 89 4.83 3.88 -14.57
N ALA A 90 6.00 3.30 -14.88
CA ALA A 90 7.00 2.94 -13.89
C ALA A 90 7.45 4.18 -13.10
N ALA A 91 7.72 5.29 -13.78
CA ALA A 91 8.14 6.53 -13.15
C ALA A 91 7.08 7.11 -12.20
N ALA A 92 5.80 7.08 -12.61
CA ALA A 92 4.68 7.49 -11.79
C ALA A 92 4.49 6.57 -10.56
N LEU A 93 4.67 5.25 -10.72
CA LEU A 93 4.66 4.30 -9.60
C LEU A 93 5.79 4.56 -8.60
N MET A 94 7.01 4.83 -9.09
CA MET A 94 8.13 5.22 -8.23
C MET A 94 7.83 6.47 -7.41
N ARG A 95 7.15 7.45 -8.03
CA ARG A 95 6.70 8.65 -7.33
C ARG A 95 5.68 8.31 -6.24
N TYR A 96 4.71 7.44 -6.53
CA TYR A 96 3.75 7.02 -5.51
C TYR A 96 4.41 6.26 -4.36
N PHE A 97 5.23 5.24 -4.67
CA PHE A 97 5.75 4.37 -3.63
C PHE A 97 6.84 4.99 -2.76
N ALA A 98 7.32 6.19 -3.10
CA ALA A 98 8.11 7.00 -2.17
C ALA A 98 7.36 7.33 -0.87
N THR A 99 6.02 7.34 -0.88
CA THR A 99 5.18 7.68 0.29
C THR A 99 4.02 6.72 0.53
N LYS A 100 3.55 6.03 -0.52
CA LYS A 100 2.39 5.14 -0.51
C LYS A 100 2.84 3.69 -0.65
N SER A 101 2.89 2.98 0.47
CA SER A 101 3.31 1.58 0.51
C SER A 101 2.49 0.66 -0.39
N THR A 102 1.20 0.95 -0.57
CA THR A 102 0.28 0.24 -1.46
C THR A 102 0.74 0.22 -2.91
N ALA A 103 1.34 1.31 -3.41
CA ALA A 103 1.89 1.33 -4.76
C ALA A 103 3.09 0.40 -4.92
N ALA A 104 3.98 0.31 -3.92
CA ALA A 104 5.07 -0.66 -3.96
C ALA A 104 4.57 -2.09 -3.79
N MET A 105 3.57 -2.33 -2.94
CA MET A 105 2.97 -3.66 -2.79
C MET A 105 2.48 -4.16 -4.16
N VAL A 106 1.72 -3.33 -4.89
CA VAL A 106 1.25 -3.65 -6.24
C VAL A 106 2.38 -4.00 -7.19
N VAL A 107 3.50 -3.26 -7.19
CA VAL A 107 4.66 -3.60 -8.03
C VAL A 107 5.20 -5.00 -7.71
N THR A 108 5.38 -5.29 -6.42
CA THR A 108 5.95 -6.58 -5.97
C THR A 108 5.00 -7.75 -6.22
N THR A 109 3.69 -7.58 -6.02
CA THR A 109 2.69 -8.62 -6.29
C THR A 109 2.50 -8.84 -7.79
N THR A 110 2.59 -7.79 -8.61
CA THR A 110 2.55 -7.90 -10.08
C THR A 110 3.75 -8.66 -10.62
N ALA A 111 4.94 -8.46 -10.05
CA ALA A 111 6.14 -9.24 -10.41
C ALA A 111 6.02 -10.73 -10.04
N CYS A 112 5.15 -11.07 -9.07
CA CYS A 112 4.84 -12.42 -8.64
C CYS A 112 6.10 -13.28 -8.39
N GLY A 113 7.00 -12.78 -7.55
CA GLY A 113 8.24 -13.48 -7.21
C GLY A 113 9.21 -13.66 -8.39
N GLY A 114 9.10 -12.81 -9.42
CA GLY A 114 9.94 -12.85 -10.62
C GLY A 114 9.35 -13.67 -11.76
N ALA A 115 8.17 -14.27 -11.60
CA ALA A 115 7.43 -14.93 -12.68
C ALA A 115 7.03 -13.92 -13.78
N ARG A 116 6.86 -12.65 -13.43
CA ARG A 116 6.72 -11.54 -14.38
C ARG A 116 7.86 -10.55 -14.24
N LYS A 117 8.43 -10.13 -15.37
CA LYS A 117 9.55 -9.19 -15.44
C LYS A 117 9.10 -7.90 -16.12
N ALA A 118 9.27 -6.77 -15.45
CA ALA A 118 9.17 -5.48 -16.09
C ALA A 118 10.42 -5.27 -16.96
N GLN A 119 10.23 -4.97 -18.24
CA GLN A 119 11.33 -4.76 -19.18
C GLN A 119 11.89 -3.33 -19.05
N LEU A 120 12.32 -2.90 -17.87
CA LEU A 120 12.73 -1.52 -17.62
C LEU A 120 14.26 -1.41 -17.51
N PRO A 121 14.85 -0.23 -17.79
CA PRO A 121 16.29 0.01 -17.67
C PRO A 121 16.80 0.07 -16.21
N ILE A 122 15.92 -0.22 -15.24
CA ILE A 122 16.18 -0.16 -13.79
C ILE A 122 15.61 -1.40 -13.11
N ASP A 123 16.17 -1.76 -11.95
CA ASP A 123 15.59 -2.81 -11.10
C ASP A 123 14.38 -2.28 -10.33
N PHE A 124 13.25 -2.22 -11.04
CA PHE A 124 12.00 -1.65 -10.56
C PHE A 124 11.42 -2.42 -9.37
N VAL A 125 11.58 -3.74 -9.34
CA VAL A 125 11.04 -4.59 -8.25
C VAL A 125 11.85 -4.37 -6.98
N THR A 126 13.19 -4.39 -7.06
CA THR A 126 14.04 -4.11 -5.91
C THR A 126 13.82 -2.70 -5.36
N ALA A 127 13.60 -1.70 -6.22
CA ALA A 127 13.24 -0.35 -5.77
C ALA A 127 11.93 -0.33 -4.95
N ALA A 128 10.93 -1.09 -5.38
CA ALA A 128 9.67 -1.23 -4.64
C ALA A 128 9.85 -1.98 -3.30
N GLU A 129 10.62 -3.07 -3.28
CA GLU A 129 10.95 -3.80 -2.03
C GLU A 129 11.65 -2.89 -1.01
N ASN A 130 12.66 -2.13 -1.45
CA ASN A 130 13.36 -1.18 -0.59
C ASN A 130 12.42 -0.11 -0.04
N ALA A 131 11.50 0.40 -0.87
CA ALA A 131 10.48 1.35 -0.43
C ALA A 131 9.53 0.74 0.61
N LEU A 132 9.11 -0.52 0.45
CA LEU A 132 8.32 -1.23 1.46
C LEU A 132 9.07 -1.34 2.78
N SER A 133 10.34 -1.78 2.75
CA SER A 133 11.15 -1.94 3.96
C SER A 133 11.35 -0.61 4.70
N LEU A 134 11.60 0.47 3.97
CA LEU A 134 11.76 1.82 4.53
C LEU A 134 10.45 2.34 5.12
N LEU A 135 9.34 2.22 4.38
CA LEU A 135 8.03 2.67 4.85
C LEU A 135 7.54 1.86 6.05
N ALA A 136 7.79 0.54 6.07
CA ALA A 136 7.48 -0.33 7.20
C ALA A 136 8.23 0.08 8.46
N ALA A 137 9.54 0.37 8.35
CA ALA A 137 10.36 0.83 9.46
C ALA A 137 9.91 2.22 9.96
N ASN A 138 9.72 3.17 9.04
CA ASN A 138 9.33 4.54 9.37
C ASN A 138 7.96 4.60 10.05
N ARG A 139 6.98 3.87 9.53
CA ARG A 139 5.61 3.88 10.07
C ARG A 139 5.48 3.18 11.42
N ARG A 140 6.47 2.36 11.82
CA ARG A 140 6.50 1.68 13.14
C ARG A 140 7.49 2.29 14.12
N ARG A 141 8.13 3.40 13.76
CA ARG A 141 8.93 4.15 14.74
C ARG A 141 8.00 4.60 15.87
N ARG A 142 8.29 4.13 17.09
CA ARG A 142 7.53 4.52 18.29
C ARG A 142 7.85 5.98 18.62
N PRO A 143 6.84 6.81 18.91
CA PRO A 143 7.09 8.15 19.40
C PRO A 143 7.78 8.07 20.77
N ASP A 144 8.64 9.05 21.04
CA ASP A 144 9.23 9.20 22.37
C ASP A 144 8.21 9.91 23.27
N LEU A 145 7.46 9.11 24.03
CA LEU A 145 6.38 9.61 24.88
C LEU A 145 6.89 10.56 25.99
N ASN A 146 8.17 10.49 26.37
CA ASN A 146 8.74 11.42 27.34
C ASN A 146 8.83 12.86 26.81
N LYS A 147 8.73 13.05 25.49
CA LYS A 147 8.73 14.36 24.82
C LYS A 147 7.33 14.91 24.61
N VAL A 148 6.29 14.12 24.86
CA VAL A 148 4.91 14.58 24.73
C VAL A 148 4.57 15.41 25.96
N LYS A 149 4.62 16.74 25.81
CA LYS A 149 4.25 17.71 26.84
C LYS A 149 3.21 18.65 26.27
N VAL A 150 2.12 18.84 27.01
CA VAL A 150 1.16 19.91 26.75
C VAL A 150 1.60 21.07 27.63
N GLU A 151 2.29 22.03 27.03
CA GLU A 151 2.70 23.25 27.71
C GLU A 151 1.49 24.17 27.85
N ALA A 152 1.42 24.89 28.98
CA ALA A 152 0.38 25.89 29.18
C ALA A 152 0.48 26.95 28.07
N PRO A 153 -0.65 27.39 27.47
CA PRO A 153 -0.62 28.46 26.50
C PRO A 153 -0.10 29.73 27.18
N GLU A 154 0.83 30.42 26.54
CA GLU A 154 1.19 31.78 26.94
C GLU A 154 0.06 32.71 26.50
N VAL A 155 -0.62 33.32 27.46
CA VAL A 155 -1.67 34.31 27.19
C VAL A 155 -1.03 35.68 27.34
N GLU A 156 -0.52 36.23 26.24
CA GLU A 156 -0.12 37.63 26.19
C GLU A 156 -1.37 38.49 26.04
N TYR A 157 -1.58 39.41 26.99
CA TYR A 157 -2.65 40.40 26.90
C TYR A 157 -2.06 41.80 27.03
N GLU A 158 -2.30 42.64 26.02
CA GLU A 158 -2.22 44.09 26.14
C GLU A 158 -3.65 44.60 26.22
N LEU A 159 -4.12 44.89 27.43
CA LEU A 159 -5.47 45.40 27.64
C LEU A 159 -5.50 46.88 27.32
N ASP A 160 -6.32 47.26 26.34
CA ASP A 160 -6.54 48.67 26.01
C ASP A 160 -7.69 49.25 26.83
N PHE A 161 -7.35 50.14 27.77
CA PHE A 161 -8.31 50.87 28.61
C PHE A 161 -8.64 52.27 28.09
N SER A 162 -8.19 52.64 26.88
CA SER A 162 -8.33 54.01 26.35
C SER A 162 -9.78 54.52 26.29
N GLU A 163 -10.75 53.62 26.13
CA GLU A 163 -12.19 53.93 26.09
C GLU A 163 -12.91 53.74 27.44
N ALA A 164 -12.24 53.20 28.46
CA ALA A 164 -12.87 52.83 29.74
C ALA A 164 -13.03 54.04 30.68
N GLN A 165 -14.26 54.30 31.13
CA GLN A 165 -14.59 55.33 32.11
C GLN A 165 -15.08 54.72 33.44
N PRO A 166 -14.45 55.04 34.60
CA PRO A 166 -14.84 54.47 35.89
C PRO A 166 -16.30 54.70 36.29
N SER A 167 -16.92 55.78 35.79
CA SER A 167 -18.30 56.16 36.09
C SER A 167 -19.35 55.52 35.16
N SER A 168 -18.94 54.76 34.14
CA SER A 168 -19.84 54.13 33.19
C SER A 168 -19.44 52.67 32.92
N PRO A 169 -20.02 51.70 33.65
CA PRO A 169 -19.67 50.28 33.53
C PRO A 169 -19.77 49.71 32.10
N THR A 170 -20.61 50.29 31.24
CA THR A 170 -20.79 49.85 29.85
C THR A 170 -19.57 50.10 28.97
N THR A 171 -18.67 51.02 29.37
CA THR A 171 -17.44 51.33 28.61
C THR A 171 -16.33 50.28 28.78
N PHE A 172 -16.48 49.32 29.69
CA PHE A 172 -15.55 48.20 29.87
C PHE A 172 -15.78 47.03 28.91
N GLN A 173 -16.84 47.08 28.09
CA GLN A 173 -17.19 45.97 27.20
C GLN A 173 -16.03 45.58 26.27
N GLY A 174 -15.35 46.54 25.65
CA GLY A 174 -14.21 46.27 24.76
C GLY A 174 -13.03 45.59 25.47
N VAL A 175 -12.81 45.88 26.76
CA VAL A 175 -11.79 45.19 27.58
C VAL A 175 -12.21 43.74 27.85
N PHE A 176 -13.48 43.50 28.17
CA PHE A 176 -14.00 42.14 28.34
C PHE A 176 -13.97 41.34 27.05
N ASP A 177 -14.25 41.95 25.91
CA ASP A 177 -14.15 41.30 24.59
C ASP A 177 -12.70 40.92 24.25
N GLN A 178 -11.73 41.79 24.58
CA GLN A 178 -10.29 41.46 24.43
C GLN A 178 -9.88 40.28 25.31
N ILE A 179 -10.34 40.25 26.58
CA ILE A 179 -10.11 39.12 27.48
C ILE A 179 -10.76 37.84 26.94
N ALA A 180 -12.01 37.91 26.50
CA ALA A 180 -12.74 36.77 25.94
C ALA A 180 -12.00 36.21 24.71
N ASN A 181 -11.57 37.06 23.79
CA ASN A 181 -10.82 36.67 22.60
C ASN A 181 -9.47 36.02 22.94
N ALA A 182 -8.71 36.59 23.89
CA ALA A 182 -7.43 36.02 24.31
C ALA A 182 -7.62 34.64 24.96
N VAL A 183 -8.66 34.50 25.79
CA VAL A 183 -9.04 33.23 26.42
C VAL A 183 -9.47 32.20 25.37
N ASP A 184 -10.30 32.58 24.40
CA ASP A 184 -10.75 31.70 23.32
C ASP A 184 -9.58 31.19 22.47
N GLN A 185 -8.62 32.07 22.14
CA GLN A 185 -7.40 31.69 21.41
C GLN A 185 -6.53 30.72 22.22
N ALA A 186 -6.33 31.00 23.51
CA ALA A 186 -5.57 30.13 24.40
C ALA A 186 -6.23 28.74 24.56
N PHE A 187 -7.56 28.69 24.67
CA PHE A 187 -8.30 27.43 24.70
C PHE A 187 -8.20 26.68 23.37
N ALA A 188 -8.31 27.37 22.23
CA ALA A 188 -8.16 26.75 20.92
C ALA A 188 -6.77 26.12 20.74
N ASP A 189 -5.70 26.83 21.12
CA ASP A 189 -4.33 26.32 21.09
C ASP A 189 -4.16 25.11 22.03
N LEU A 190 -4.68 25.20 23.26
CA LEU A 190 -4.63 24.10 24.22
C LEU A 190 -5.36 22.84 23.68
N VAL A 191 -6.55 23.01 23.09
CA VAL A 191 -7.30 21.91 22.46
C VAL A 191 -6.52 21.32 21.29
N ALA A 192 -5.89 22.13 20.45
CA ALA A 192 -5.08 21.66 19.33
C ALA A 192 -3.86 20.85 19.82
N LYS A 193 -3.14 21.34 20.83
CA LYS A 193 -2.01 20.64 21.47
C LYS A 193 -2.46 19.32 22.12
N PHE A 194 -3.60 19.33 22.81
CA PHE A 194 -4.16 18.12 23.43
C PHE A 194 -4.58 17.08 22.39
N ASN A 195 -5.24 17.50 21.31
CA ASN A 195 -5.63 16.60 20.21
C ASN A 195 -4.39 15.97 19.57
N LYS A 196 -3.36 16.76 19.27
CA LYS A 196 -2.09 16.26 18.73
C LYS A 196 -1.40 15.26 19.67
N SER A 197 -1.40 15.53 20.98
CA SER A 197 -0.89 14.60 21.99
C SER A 197 -1.68 13.29 22.01
N THR A 198 -3.01 13.38 21.96
CA THR A 198 -3.91 12.24 21.93
C THR A 198 -3.71 11.39 20.66
N GLU A 199 -3.52 12.03 19.51
CA GLU A 199 -3.20 11.35 18.24
C GLU A 199 -1.90 10.54 18.35
N LEU A 200 -0.85 11.08 18.98
CA LEU A 200 0.41 10.37 19.21
C LEU A 200 0.22 9.14 20.10
N LEU A 201 -0.60 9.24 21.14
CA LEU A 201 -0.92 8.11 22.02
C LEU A 201 -1.74 7.04 21.30
N ILE A 202 -2.74 7.43 20.50
CA ILE A 202 -3.53 6.51 19.68
C ILE A 202 -2.63 5.78 18.68
N ASP A 203 -1.74 6.50 18.00
CA ASP A 203 -0.80 5.91 17.04
C ASP A 203 0.19 4.96 17.72
N ALA A 204 0.71 5.30 18.90
CA ALA A 204 1.53 4.40 19.71
C ALA A 204 0.78 3.13 20.14
N GLY A 205 -0.48 3.27 20.57
CA GLY A 205 -1.35 2.16 20.94
C GLY A 205 -1.58 1.20 19.77
N LYS A 206 -1.97 1.72 18.59
CA LYS A 206 -2.17 0.91 17.38
C LYS A 206 -0.94 0.09 17.00
N LYS A 207 0.26 0.66 17.13
CA LYS A 207 1.53 -0.04 16.88
C LYS A 207 1.75 -1.17 17.87
N ALA A 208 1.52 -0.90 19.16
CA ALA A 208 1.69 -1.89 20.22
C ALA A 208 0.68 -3.04 20.08
N ASP A 209 -0.58 -2.74 19.78
CA ASP A 209 -1.64 -3.73 19.59
C ASP A 209 -1.34 -4.64 18.40
N GLU A 210 -0.99 -4.08 17.23
CA GLU A 210 -0.59 -4.88 16.06
C GLU A 210 0.59 -5.82 16.37
N GLU A 211 1.63 -5.31 17.02
CA GLU A 211 2.82 -6.10 17.37
C GLU A 211 2.47 -7.19 18.40
N LEU A 212 1.66 -6.87 19.42
CA LEU A 212 1.23 -7.81 20.45
C LEU A 212 0.34 -8.91 19.88
N ASP A 213 -0.57 -8.58 18.98
CA ASP A 213 -1.44 -9.55 18.32
C ASP A 213 -0.63 -10.52 17.46
N MET A 214 0.32 -10.02 16.65
CA MET A 214 1.19 -10.86 15.84
C MET A 214 2.09 -11.77 16.68
N LEU A 215 2.62 -11.25 17.80
CA LEU A 215 3.40 -12.07 18.75
C LEU A 215 2.52 -13.11 19.44
N SER A 216 1.32 -12.73 19.88
CA SER A 216 0.36 -13.65 20.49
C SER A 216 -0.02 -14.77 19.54
N TRP A 217 -0.24 -14.46 18.26
CA TRP A 217 -0.47 -15.46 17.22
C TRP A 217 0.71 -16.43 17.07
N VAL A 218 1.95 -15.92 16.98
CA VAL A 218 3.11 -16.80 16.75
C VAL A 218 3.45 -17.66 17.97
N PHE A 219 3.29 -17.13 19.18
CA PHE A 219 3.54 -17.87 20.43
C PHE A 219 2.40 -18.80 20.80
N GLY A 220 1.15 -18.43 20.46
CA GLY A 220 -0.02 -19.28 20.63
C GLY A 220 -0.06 -20.48 19.68
N GLN A 221 0.72 -20.44 18.60
CA GLN A 221 0.91 -21.54 17.64
C GLN A 221 -0.40 -22.10 17.07
N ARG A 222 -1.40 -21.24 16.84
CA ARG A 222 -2.73 -21.62 16.36
C ARG A 222 -3.16 -20.71 15.21
N ALA A 223 -3.54 -21.32 14.09
CA ALA A 223 -4.10 -20.60 12.95
C ALA A 223 -5.54 -20.19 13.25
N GLN A 224 -5.98 -19.00 12.81
CA GLN A 224 -7.35 -18.52 13.06
C GLN A 224 -8.39 -19.20 12.16
N LEU A 225 -8.00 -19.55 10.94
CA LEU A 225 -8.82 -20.31 10.00
C LEU A 225 -7.89 -21.28 9.27
N PRO A 226 -7.91 -22.58 9.61
CA PRO A 226 -9.08 -23.36 10.07
C PRO A 226 -9.36 -23.47 11.59
N ASP A 227 -8.65 -22.75 12.47
CA ASP A 227 -8.68 -22.98 13.94
C ASP A 227 -7.96 -24.27 14.37
N GLU A 228 -6.72 -24.42 13.92
CA GLU A 228 -5.87 -25.60 14.14
C GLU A 228 -4.49 -25.20 14.65
N ALA A 229 -3.78 -26.10 15.32
CA ALA A 229 -2.40 -25.85 15.71
C ALA A 229 -1.50 -25.75 14.47
N PHE A 230 -0.45 -24.94 14.53
CA PHE A 230 0.49 -24.77 13.41
C PHE A 230 1.14 -26.10 12.95
N ALA A 231 1.27 -27.06 13.86
CA ALA A 231 1.80 -28.39 13.56
C ALA A 231 0.84 -29.22 12.70
N ASP A 232 -0.47 -29.00 12.83
CA ASP A 232 -1.52 -29.76 12.16
C ASP A 232 -1.83 -29.21 10.76
N VAL A 233 -1.54 -27.92 10.52
CA VAL A 233 -1.70 -27.30 9.19
C VAL A 233 -0.71 -27.92 8.19
N PRO A 234 -1.19 -28.54 7.08
CA PRO A 234 -0.32 -29.15 6.08
C PRO A 234 0.68 -28.18 5.45
N ALA A 235 1.89 -28.65 5.16
CA ALA A 235 3.00 -27.82 4.70
C ALA A 235 2.67 -26.95 3.45
N ASN A 236 1.86 -27.47 2.52
CA ASN A 236 1.47 -26.74 1.31
C ASN A 236 0.39 -25.68 1.56
N GLN A 237 -0.37 -25.79 2.66
CA GLN A 237 -1.37 -24.79 3.07
C GLN A 237 -0.74 -23.64 3.86
N LYS A 238 0.33 -23.93 4.63
CA LYS A 238 0.97 -22.96 5.55
C LYS A 238 1.24 -21.59 4.92
N PRO A 239 1.78 -21.47 3.69
CA PRO A 239 2.06 -20.17 3.09
C PRO A 239 0.83 -19.28 2.97
N LEU A 240 -0.30 -19.84 2.51
CA LEU A 240 -1.53 -19.07 2.31
C LEU A 240 -2.27 -18.84 3.62
N VAL A 241 -2.42 -19.88 4.44
CA VAL A 241 -3.13 -19.82 5.74
C VAL A 241 -2.48 -18.82 6.68
N PHE A 242 -1.17 -18.92 6.90
CA PHE A 242 -0.48 -18.07 7.87
C PHE A 242 -0.29 -16.63 7.36
N ALA A 243 -0.09 -16.45 6.06
CA ALA A 243 -0.09 -15.11 5.46
C ALA A 243 -1.45 -14.42 5.62
N ARG A 244 -2.57 -15.15 5.51
CA ARG A 244 -3.90 -14.61 5.77
C ARG A 244 -4.06 -14.15 7.21
N ASP A 245 -3.62 -14.95 8.17
CA ASP A 245 -3.72 -14.62 9.58
C ASP A 245 -2.90 -13.37 9.90
N LEU A 246 -1.62 -13.36 9.52
CA LEU A 246 -0.77 -12.17 9.71
C LEU A 246 -1.34 -10.94 9.01
N ALA A 247 -1.88 -11.10 7.80
CA ALA A 247 -2.55 -10.00 7.14
C ALA A 247 -3.72 -9.50 8.00
N SER A 248 -4.58 -10.37 8.55
CA SER A 248 -5.71 -9.95 9.42
C SER A 248 -5.29 -9.23 10.68
N LEU A 249 -4.10 -9.52 11.20
CA LEU A 249 -3.54 -8.81 12.35
C LEU A 249 -2.86 -7.49 11.97
N THR A 250 -2.63 -7.25 10.67
CA THR A 250 -1.97 -6.03 10.19
C THR A 250 -2.98 -4.88 10.08
N THR A 251 -2.71 -3.80 10.81
CA THR A 251 -3.48 -2.55 10.81
C THR A 251 -2.67 -1.39 10.23
N ILE A 252 -1.34 -1.50 10.18
CA ILE A 252 -0.40 -0.50 9.66
C ILE A 252 0.26 -1.02 8.39
N TYR A 253 0.00 -0.39 7.25
CA TYR A 253 0.57 -0.83 5.97
C TYR A 253 2.04 -0.39 5.82
N PRO A 254 2.91 -1.17 5.15
CA PRO A 254 2.68 -2.43 4.43
C PRO A 254 2.86 -3.72 5.26
N GLY A 255 2.72 -3.67 6.58
CA GLY A 255 3.19 -4.75 7.46
C GLY A 255 4.60 -4.53 8.00
N PRO A 256 4.99 -5.19 9.10
CA PRO A 256 6.33 -5.05 9.66
C PRO A 256 7.36 -5.87 8.85
N ASN A 257 8.62 -5.44 8.88
CA ASN A 257 9.73 -6.18 8.24
C ASN A 257 9.97 -7.56 8.89
N SER A 258 9.36 -7.83 10.04
CA SER A 258 9.43 -9.12 10.73
C SER A 258 8.45 -10.18 10.19
N VAL A 259 7.52 -9.84 9.28
CA VAL A 259 6.56 -10.82 8.71
C VAL A 259 7.25 -12.11 8.22
N PRO A 260 8.36 -12.06 7.45
CA PRO A 260 9.04 -13.28 7.01
C PRO A 260 9.59 -14.11 8.18
N ALA A 261 10.09 -13.45 9.22
CA ALA A 261 10.58 -14.12 10.43
C ALA A 261 9.43 -14.77 11.23
N LEU A 262 8.28 -14.09 11.33
CA LEU A 262 7.08 -14.62 11.99
C LEU A 262 6.53 -15.84 11.24
N LEU A 263 6.44 -15.78 9.91
CA LEU A 263 6.05 -16.90 9.06
C LEU A 263 7.03 -18.08 9.18
N SER A 264 8.34 -17.80 9.18
CA SER A 264 9.35 -18.83 9.39
C SER A 264 9.22 -19.48 10.77
N ARG A 265 8.94 -18.70 11.82
CA ARG A 265 8.71 -19.21 13.18
C ARG A 265 7.44 -20.05 13.29
N ALA A 266 6.40 -19.71 12.51
CA ALA A 266 5.18 -20.50 12.39
C ALA A 266 5.37 -21.80 11.57
N GLY A 267 6.54 -22.00 10.95
CA GLY A 267 6.89 -23.21 10.22
C GLY A 267 6.70 -23.14 8.70
N VAL A 268 6.60 -21.94 8.12
CA VAL A 268 6.75 -21.75 6.67
C VAL A 268 8.23 -21.93 6.31
N LYS A 269 8.52 -22.80 5.33
CA LYS A 269 9.91 -23.07 4.92
C LYS A 269 10.50 -21.88 4.16
N SER A 270 11.73 -21.50 4.50
CA SER A 270 12.49 -20.46 3.80
C SER A 270 13.05 -20.93 2.45
N THR A 271 13.21 -22.24 2.29
CA THR A 271 13.78 -22.87 1.08
C THR A 271 12.83 -23.93 0.51
N GLY A 272 13.14 -24.38 -0.70
CA GLY A 272 12.32 -25.33 -1.46
C GLY A 272 11.57 -24.67 -2.60
N LYS A 273 10.71 -25.45 -3.26
CA LYS A 273 9.88 -25.02 -4.37
C LYS A 273 8.45 -25.47 -4.09
N LEU A 274 7.52 -24.52 -4.08
CA LEU A 274 6.09 -24.77 -4.03
C LEU A 274 5.45 -23.99 -5.17
N SER A 275 4.69 -24.67 -6.03
CA SER A 275 3.98 -23.98 -7.10
C SER A 275 2.77 -23.23 -6.55
N ILE A 276 2.37 -22.17 -7.24
CA ILE A 276 1.14 -21.43 -6.89
C ILE A 276 -0.07 -22.38 -6.96
N VAL A 277 -0.10 -23.25 -7.98
CA VAL A 277 -1.17 -24.24 -8.20
C VAL A 277 -1.28 -25.20 -7.02
N ASP A 278 -0.17 -25.78 -6.55
CA ASP A 278 -0.16 -26.70 -5.41
C ASP A 278 -0.68 -26.03 -4.13
N ALA A 279 -0.28 -24.78 -3.88
CA ALA A 279 -0.72 -24.04 -2.70
C ALA A 279 -2.21 -23.69 -2.77
N VAL A 280 -2.70 -23.27 -3.93
CA VAL A 280 -4.10 -22.93 -4.18
C VAL A 280 -5.00 -24.17 -4.11
N ASN A 281 -4.54 -25.31 -4.59
CA ASN A 281 -5.29 -26.57 -4.50
C ASN A 281 -5.25 -27.19 -3.09
N ALA A 282 -4.25 -26.86 -2.28
CA ALA A 282 -4.12 -27.40 -0.92
C ALA A 282 -5.16 -26.83 0.06
N VAL A 283 -5.68 -25.62 -0.15
CA VAL A 283 -6.63 -24.97 0.76
C VAL A 283 -8.08 -25.42 0.49
N SER A 284 -8.90 -25.43 1.54
CA SER A 284 -10.30 -25.85 1.45
C SER A 284 -11.19 -24.80 0.78
N ASP A 285 -12.37 -25.22 0.29
CA ASP A 285 -13.33 -24.32 -0.35
C ASP A 285 -13.92 -23.32 0.66
N ARG A 286 -14.16 -23.77 1.89
CA ARG A 286 -14.58 -22.90 3.00
C ARG A 286 -13.55 -21.80 3.26
N TRP A 287 -12.26 -22.16 3.28
CA TRP A 287 -11.18 -21.21 3.47
C TRP A 287 -11.09 -20.23 2.29
N THR A 288 -11.19 -20.76 1.07
CA THR A 288 -11.16 -19.98 -0.18
C THR A 288 -12.27 -18.93 -0.22
N ALA A 289 -13.51 -19.34 0.07
CA ALA A 289 -14.66 -18.43 0.11
C ALA A 289 -14.49 -17.33 1.17
N ALA A 290 -13.96 -17.67 2.35
CA ALA A 290 -13.70 -16.69 3.41
C ALA A 290 -12.64 -15.66 3.02
N VAL A 291 -11.61 -16.08 2.28
CA VAL A 291 -10.55 -15.20 1.79
C VAL A 291 -11.02 -14.30 0.65
N LEU A 292 -11.89 -14.78 -0.23
CA LEU A 292 -12.38 -14.02 -1.38
C LEU A 292 -13.57 -13.11 -1.07
N LYS A 293 -14.20 -13.26 0.10
CA LYS A 293 -15.36 -12.47 0.51
C LYS A 293 -15.10 -10.97 0.39
N ASP A 294 -15.99 -10.29 -0.33
CA ASP A 294 -15.99 -8.84 -0.57
C ASP A 294 -14.71 -8.31 -1.27
N ARG A 295 -14.01 -9.18 -2.01
CA ARG A 295 -12.80 -8.82 -2.76
C ARG A 295 -13.01 -9.00 -4.26
N SER A 296 -12.30 -8.19 -5.03
CA SER A 296 -12.26 -8.28 -6.50
C SER A 296 -10.82 -8.51 -6.95
N PRO A 297 -10.35 -9.77 -7.00
CA PRO A 297 -8.99 -10.09 -7.41
C PRO A 297 -8.70 -9.65 -8.85
N SER A 298 -7.54 -9.04 -9.04
CA SER A 298 -7.00 -8.72 -10.35
C SER A 298 -6.07 -9.82 -10.85
N PRO A 299 -6.16 -10.24 -12.13
CA PRO A 299 -5.16 -11.14 -12.71
C PRO A 299 -3.76 -10.50 -12.80
N ALA A 300 -3.67 -9.16 -12.82
CA ALA A 300 -2.40 -8.47 -12.92
C ALA A 300 -1.77 -8.29 -11.55
N THR A 301 -2.47 -7.69 -10.59
CA THR A 301 -1.84 -7.25 -9.33
C THR A 301 -2.07 -8.21 -8.18
N THR A 302 -3.00 -9.15 -8.28
CA THR A 302 -3.25 -10.19 -7.27
C THR A 302 -3.40 -11.57 -7.90
N PRO A 303 -2.37 -12.07 -8.60
CA PRO A 303 -2.44 -13.34 -9.33
C PRO A 303 -2.79 -14.54 -8.45
N ILE A 304 -2.44 -14.56 -7.16
CA ILE A 304 -2.74 -15.68 -6.26
C ILE A 304 -4.22 -15.64 -5.82
N HIS A 305 -4.76 -14.48 -5.47
CA HIS A 305 -6.21 -14.35 -5.23
C HIS A 305 -7.03 -14.61 -6.50
N PHE A 306 -6.52 -14.23 -7.67
CA PHE A 306 -7.18 -14.53 -8.94
C PHE A 306 -7.17 -16.04 -9.22
N ALA A 307 -6.11 -16.76 -8.87
CA ALA A 307 -6.07 -18.23 -8.91
C ALA A 307 -7.14 -18.86 -8.01
N LEU A 308 -7.28 -18.37 -6.76
CA LEU A 308 -8.32 -18.83 -5.84
C LEU A 308 -9.73 -18.60 -6.40
N ALA A 309 -9.97 -17.44 -7.04
CA ALA A 309 -11.25 -17.13 -7.67
C ALA A 309 -11.54 -18.09 -8.84
N LYS A 310 -10.54 -18.37 -9.69
CA LYS A 310 -10.68 -19.31 -10.81
C LYS A 310 -10.92 -20.75 -10.33
N ARG A 311 -10.22 -21.18 -9.28
CA ARG A 311 -10.49 -22.48 -8.63
C ARG A 311 -11.91 -22.55 -8.08
N GLN A 312 -12.43 -21.48 -7.47
CA GLN A 312 -13.80 -21.46 -6.96
C GLN A 312 -14.85 -21.51 -8.10
N GLU A 313 -14.58 -20.89 -9.24
CA GLU A 313 -15.47 -20.89 -10.42
C GLU A 313 -15.53 -22.26 -11.13
N THR A 314 -14.39 -22.93 -11.30
CA THR A 314 -14.30 -24.19 -12.06
C THR A 314 -14.43 -25.44 -11.17
N GLY A 315 -14.22 -25.31 -9.87
CA GLY A 315 -14.18 -26.43 -8.92
C GLY A 315 -12.76 -26.87 -8.56
N ALA A 316 -12.65 -27.74 -7.55
CA ALA A 316 -11.37 -28.26 -7.09
C ALA A 316 -10.71 -29.17 -8.15
N GLY A 317 -9.41 -28.98 -8.39
CA GLY A 317 -8.65 -29.72 -9.41
C GLY A 317 -7.71 -28.80 -10.18
N ASP A 318 -7.21 -29.24 -11.34
CA ASP A 318 -6.24 -28.49 -12.14
C ASP A 318 -6.86 -27.78 -13.35
N GLU A 319 -8.17 -27.94 -13.61
CA GLU A 319 -8.85 -27.42 -14.79
C GLU A 319 -8.82 -25.89 -14.89
N TRP A 320 -8.81 -25.18 -13.75
CA TRP A 320 -8.72 -23.71 -13.70
C TRP A 320 -7.34 -23.18 -14.11
N THR A 321 -6.30 -24.02 -14.06
CA THR A 321 -4.89 -23.61 -14.21
C THR A 321 -4.59 -23.04 -15.59
N ALA A 322 -5.11 -23.66 -16.65
CA ALA A 322 -4.88 -23.21 -18.02
C ALA A 322 -5.49 -21.82 -18.26
N GLY A 323 -6.71 -21.58 -17.77
CA GLY A 323 -7.37 -20.28 -17.87
C GLY A 323 -6.66 -19.20 -17.05
N TRP A 324 -6.24 -19.52 -15.83
CA TRP A 324 -5.46 -18.62 -14.98
C TRP A 324 -4.12 -18.25 -15.64
N SER A 325 -3.37 -19.23 -16.14
CA SER A 325 -2.07 -19.02 -16.79
C SER A 325 -2.21 -18.16 -18.05
N ALA A 326 -3.19 -18.44 -18.90
CA ALA A 326 -3.42 -17.68 -20.13
C ALA A 326 -3.75 -16.20 -19.88
N ILE A 327 -4.48 -15.90 -18.80
CA ILE A 327 -4.87 -14.53 -18.45
C ILE A 327 -3.74 -13.78 -17.74
N THR A 328 -3.04 -14.44 -16.81
CA THR A 328 -2.00 -13.80 -15.98
C THR A 328 -0.64 -13.74 -16.67
N GLY A 329 -0.40 -14.60 -17.66
CA GLY A 329 0.91 -14.80 -18.28
C GLY A 329 1.93 -15.48 -17.34
N ILE A 330 1.46 -16.14 -16.28
CA ILE A 330 2.31 -16.89 -15.34
C ILE A 330 2.27 -18.37 -15.71
N GLU A 331 3.44 -18.99 -15.83
CA GLU A 331 3.55 -20.42 -16.11
C GLU A 331 2.90 -21.27 -15.01
N PRO A 332 2.14 -22.33 -15.33
CA PRO A 332 1.52 -23.23 -14.33
C PRO A 332 2.51 -23.80 -13.32
N GLY A 333 3.71 -24.15 -13.80
CA GLY A 333 4.81 -24.68 -12.99
C GLY A 333 5.65 -23.62 -12.27
N ALA A 334 5.25 -22.34 -12.31
CA ALA A 334 5.96 -21.29 -11.58
C ALA A 334 5.97 -21.61 -10.09
N ALA A 335 7.17 -21.87 -9.57
CA ALA A 335 7.39 -22.29 -8.19
C ALA A 335 8.28 -21.28 -7.47
N LEU A 336 7.92 -21.02 -6.21
CA LEU A 336 8.57 -20.05 -5.35
C LEU A 336 9.02 -20.75 -4.05
N PRO A 337 10.01 -20.19 -3.34
CA PRO A 337 10.21 -20.53 -1.94
C PRO A 337 8.89 -20.31 -1.17
N PRO A 338 8.46 -21.23 -0.29
CA PRO A 338 7.19 -21.11 0.43
C PRO A 338 7.06 -19.79 1.21
N ILE A 339 8.18 -19.27 1.75
CA ILE A 339 8.21 -17.97 2.40
C ILE A 339 7.90 -16.81 1.45
N ALA A 340 8.45 -16.83 0.23
CA ALA A 340 8.20 -15.80 -0.77
C ALA A 340 6.75 -15.85 -1.25
N LEU A 341 6.17 -17.05 -1.41
CA LEU A 341 4.75 -17.21 -1.72
C LEU A 341 3.86 -16.63 -0.62
N ALA A 342 4.19 -16.90 0.65
CA ALA A 342 3.48 -16.37 1.80
C ALA A 342 3.53 -14.83 1.85
N GLU A 343 4.71 -14.24 1.62
CA GLU A 343 4.87 -12.78 1.57
C GLU A 343 4.09 -12.14 0.43
N LEU A 344 4.12 -12.72 -0.78
CA LEU A 344 3.34 -12.23 -1.91
C LEU A 344 1.85 -12.28 -1.58
N PHE A 345 1.36 -13.40 -1.07
CA PHE A 345 -0.05 -13.55 -0.72
C PHE A 345 -0.47 -12.58 0.39
N TYR A 346 0.37 -12.41 1.42
CA TYR A 346 0.18 -11.41 2.47
C TYR A 346 -0.01 -10.00 1.89
N ARG A 347 0.86 -9.59 0.96
CA ARG A 347 0.79 -8.27 0.30
C ARG A 347 -0.44 -8.13 -0.60
N GLU A 348 -0.84 -9.19 -1.29
CA GLU A 348 -2.09 -9.19 -2.06
C GLU A 348 -3.32 -8.96 -1.16
N ILE A 349 -3.37 -9.58 0.04
CA ILE A 349 -4.45 -9.34 1.00
C ILE A 349 -4.46 -7.88 1.43
N LEU A 350 -3.29 -7.31 1.75
CA LEU A 350 -3.19 -5.92 2.16
C LEU A 350 -3.58 -4.94 1.05
N TRP A 351 -3.35 -5.29 -0.22
CA TRP A 351 -3.79 -4.49 -1.35
C TRP A 351 -5.30 -4.53 -1.58
N LEU A 352 -5.93 -5.69 -1.36
CA LEU A 352 -7.36 -5.90 -1.57
C LEU A 352 -8.25 -5.32 -0.46
N ARG A 353 -7.69 -5.05 0.73
CA ARG A 353 -8.36 -4.24 1.77
C ARG A 353 -8.41 -2.78 1.37
#